data_AF-A0A0F9NDR1-F1
#
_entry.id   AF-A0A0F9NDR1-F1
#
_cell.length_a   1.000
_cell.length_b   1.000
_cell.length_c   1.000
_cell.angle_alpha   90.00
_cell.angle_beta   90.00
_cell.angle_gamma   90.00
#
_symmetry.space_group_name_H-M   'P 1'
#
loop_
_entity.id
_entity.type
_entity.pdbx_description
1 polymer ?
#
loop_
_entity_poly.entity_id
_entity_poly.type
_entity_poly.pdbx_seq_one_letter_code
_entity_poly.pdbx_strand_id
1 'polypeptide(L)'
;ELARVLERMVTRNGIRFAAIDYMQLLDGSDASRGRGRYEEVTEISKGLKRIAKRLKIHVMVLAQLNRKVEERRDKKPIMADLRDSGQVEQDADLIFLLHRPGYYWPDKPEYEGVAVLNICKNRNGPTGTIQLQFTPEYCRFEPA
;
A
#
# COMPACT_ATOMS: atom_id res chain seq x y z
N GLU A 1 17.87 0.85 -9.83
CA GLU A 1 18.20 2.27 -9.55
C GLU A 1 17.78 2.73 -8.15
N LEU A 2 16.52 2.54 -7.77
CA LEU A 2 15.93 2.90 -6.47
C LEU A 2 16.82 2.56 -5.25
N ALA A 3 17.37 1.34 -5.19
CA ALA A 3 18.23 0.92 -4.08
C ALA A 3 19.44 1.84 -3.86
N ARG A 4 20.08 2.30 -4.95
CA ARG A 4 21.25 3.21 -4.89
C ARG A 4 20.84 4.60 -4.42
N VAL A 5 19.66 5.08 -4.83
CA VAL A 5 19.12 6.38 -4.37
C VAL A 5 18.84 6.32 -2.87
N LEU A 6 18.16 5.27 -2.40
CA LEU A 6 17.88 5.08 -0.98
C LEU A 6 19.16 4.94 -0.15
N GLU A 7 20.13 4.14 -0.60
CA GLU A 7 21.45 4.03 0.05
C GLU A 7 22.13 5.40 0.22
N ARG A 8 22.12 6.21 -0.84
CA ARG A 8 22.72 7.54 -0.82
C ARG A 8 22.00 8.47 0.17
N MET A 9 20.67 8.49 0.15
CA MET A 9 19.87 9.32 1.06
C MET A 9 20.04 8.88 2.52
N VAL A 10 20.12 7.58 2.79
CA VAL A 10 20.37 7.07 4.15
C VAL A 10 21.75 7.48 4.62
N THR A 11 22.79 7.31 3.79
CA THR A 11 24.18 7.60 4.18
C THR A 11 24.45 9.09 4.30
N ARG A 12 23.91 9.92 3.39
CA ARG A 12 24.20 11.37 3.35
C ARG A 12 23.24 12.20 4.19
N ASN A 13 21.97 11.84 4.23
CA ASN A 13 20.91 12.64 4.85
C ASN A 13 20.30 11.96 6.09
N GLY A 14 20.67 10.71 6.39
CA GLY A 14 20.21 10.02 7.58
C GLY A 14 18.73 9.64 7.55
N ILE A 15 18.09 9.53 6.38
CA ILE A 15 16.66 9.20 6.30
C ILE A 15 16.37 7.86 6.98
N ARG A 16 15.17 7.75 7.58
CA ARG A 16 14.69 6.54 8.28
C ARG A 16 13.35 6.03 7.76
N PHE A 17 12.72 6.78 6.88
CA PHE A 17 11.45 6.47 6.25
C PHE A 17 11.51 6.80 4.76
N ALA A 18 10.92 5.95 3.94
CA ALA A 18 10.72 6.18 2.51
C ALA A 18 9.31 5.75 2.12
N ALA A 19 8.64 6.58 1.32
CA ALA A 19 7.37 6.25 0.70
C ALA A 19 7.57 6.08 -0.82
N ILE A 20 6.91 5.08 -1.40
CA ILE A 20 6.96 4.78 -2.84
C ILE A 20 5.52 4.79 -3.37
N ASP A 21 5.27 5.71 -4.30
CA ASP A 21 4.01 5.85 -5.03
C ASP A 21 4.25 5.53 -6.51
N TYR A 22 3.88 4.37 -7.03
CA TYR A 22 3.32 3.18 -6.36
C TYR A 22 3.99 1.91 -6.93
N MET A 23 3.80 0.76 -6.28
CA MET A 23 4.55 -0.49 -6.55
C MET A 23 4.58 -0.89 -8.02
N GLN A 24 3.45 -0.76 -8.71
CA GLN A 24 3.28 -1.17 -10.10
C GLN A 24 4.06 -0.32 -11.11
N LEU A 25 4.60 0.84 -10.73
CA LEU A 25 5.50 1.64 -11.58
C LEU A 25 6.97 1.21 -11.46
N LEU A 26 7.30 0.34 -10.48
CA LEU A 26 8.64 -0.21 -10.38
C LEU A 26 8.80 -1.28 -11.45
N ASP A 27 9.86 -1.15 -12.24
CA ASP A 27 10.27 -2.20 -13.15
C ASP A 27 10.90 -3.35 -12.33
N GLY A 28 10.56 -4.58 -12.70
CA GLY A 28 11.35 -5.74 -12.29
C GLY A 28 12.76 -5.71 -12.87
N SER A 29 13.62 -6.65 -12.48
CA SER A 29 14.93 -6.79 -13.11
C SER A 29 14.82 -7.10 -14.61
N ASP A 30 15.90 -6.89 -15.37
CA ASP A 30 16.00 -7.32 -16.76
C ASP A 30 15.67 -8.81 -16.93
N ALA A 31 15.97 -9.63 -15.93
CA ALA A 31 15.63 -11.05 -15.92
C ALA A 31 14.12 -11.31 -15.80
N SER A 32 13.32 -10.35 -15.33
CA SER A 32 11.85 -10.43 -15.24
C SER A 32 11.12 -9.72 -16.38
N ARG A 33 11.83 -9.01 -17.26
CA ARG A 33 11.23 -8.38 -18.44
C ARG A 33 10.64 -9.47 -19.36
N GLY A 34 9.32 -9.44 -19.53
CA GLY A 34 8.57 -10.45 -20.30
C GLY A 34 7.97 -11.61 -19.49
N ARG A 35 8.21 -11.67 -18.17
CA ARG A 35 7.50 -12.58 -17.27
C ARG A 35 6.11 -12.05 -16.92
N GLY A 36 5.22 -12.94 -16.46
CA GLY A 36 3.88 -12.54 -16.02
C GLY A 36 3.93 -11.52 -14.88
N ARG A 37 2.98 -10.57 -14.87
CA ARG A 37 2.90 -9.45 -13.90
C ARG A 37 3.05 -9.89 -12.43
N TYR A 38 2.52 -11.07 -12.10
CA TYR A 38 2.64 -11.68 -10.79
C TYR A 38 4.09 -11.91 -10.33
N GLU A 39 4.95 -12.40 -11.22
CA GLU A 39 6.36 -12.68 -10.92
C GLU A 39 7.16 -11.40 -10.73
N GLU A 40 6.86 -10.38 -11.53
CA GLU A 40 7.45 -9.06 -11.41
C GLU A 40 7.13 -8.41 -10.05
N VAL A 41 5.84 -8.39 -9.66
CA VAL A 41 5.40 -7.87 -8.36
C VAL A 41 6.02 -8.65 -7.20
N THR A 42 6.13 -9.98 -7.35
CA THR A 42 6.81 -10.85 -6.38
C THR A 42 8.28 -10.47 -6.19
N GLU A 43 8.99 -10.20 -7.28
CA GLU A 43 10.41 -9.82 -7.24
C GLU A 43 10.60 -8.43 -6.61
N ILE A 44 9.76 -7.47 -6.99
CA ILE A 44 9.74 -6.10 -6.45
C ILE A 44 9.51 -6.14 -4.94
N SER A 45 8.48 -6.86 -4.47
CA SER A 45 8.15 -7.01 -3.05
C SER A 45 9.34 -7.51 -2.23
N LYS A 46 9.97 -8.60 -2.68
CA LYS A 46 11.17 -9.18 -2.05
C LYS A 46 12.35 -8.20 -2.08
N GLY A 47 12.52 -7.49 -3.18
CA GLY A 47 13.55 -6.45 -3.34
C GLY A 47 13.40 -5.34 -2.30
N LEU A 48 12.20 -4.77 -2.18
CA LEU A 48 11.88 -3.70 -1.23
C LEU A 48 12.08 -4.15 0.21
N LYS A 49 11.61 -5.35 0.58
CA LYS A 49 11.81 -5.92 1.92
C LYS A 49 13.29 -6.12 2.25
N ARG A 50 14.10 -6.60 1.30
CA ARG A 50 15.55 -6.73 1.47
C ARG A 50 16.23 -5.37 1.65
N ILE A 51 15.85 -4.37 0.84
CA ILE A 51 16.41 -3.01 0.95
C ILE A 51 16.07 -2.40 2.31
N ALA A 52 14.80 -2.47 2.75
CA ALA A 52 14.37 -1.97 4.04
C ALA A 52 15.18 -2.59 5.20
N LYS A 53 15.34 -3.92 5.20
CA LYS A 53 16.14 -4.63 6.22
C LYS A 53 17.62 -4.25 6.19
N ARG A 54 18.22 -4.20 4.99
CA ARG A 54 19.65 -3.87 4.82
C ARG A 54 19.96 -2.45 5.26
N LEU A 55 19.12 -1.49 4.90
CA LEU A 55 19.30 -0.08 5.23
C LEU A 55 18.76 0.30 6.62
N LYS A 56 18.05 -0.62 7.28
CA LYS A 56 17.39 -0.39 8.59
C LYS A 56 16.46 0.82 8.58
N ILE A 57 15.63 0.92 7.53
CA ILE A 57 14.62 1.98 7.38
C ILE A 57 13.22 1.39 7.23
N HIS A 58 12.21 2.20 7.52
CA HIS A 58 10.82 1.89 7.18
C HIS A 58 10.53 2.26 5.73
N VAL A 59 9.91 1.34 4.99
CA VAL A 59 9.50 1.57 3.60
C VAL A 59 8.00 1.35 3.51
N MET A 60 7.27 2.41 3.14
CA MET A 60 5.85 2.36 2.80
C MET A 60 5.71 2.35 1.28
N VAL A 61 4.81 1.52 0.77
CA VAL A 61 4.60 1.36 -0.66
C VAL A 61 3.10 1.39 -0.92
N LEU A 62 2.66 2.24 -1.84
CA LEU A 62 1.29 2.23 -2.30
C LEU A 62 1.10 1.09 -3.31
N ALA A 63 -0.04 0.42 -3.27
CA ALA A 63 -0.39 -0.64 -4.20
C ALA A 63 -1.81 -0.41 -4.71
N GLN A 64 -1.97 -0.48 -6.03
CA GLN A 64 -3.32 -0.50 -6.62
C GLN A 64 -3.97 -1.87 -6.40
N LEU A 65 -5.28 -1.84 -6.16
CA LEU A 65 -6.11 -3.04 -5.99
C LEU A 65 -6.70 -3.49 -7.33
N ASN A 66 -7.08 -4.76 -7.42
CA ASN A 66 -7.87 -5.25 -8.53
C ASN A 66 -9.29 -4.64 -8.51
N ARG A 67 -9.87 -4.35 -9.68
CA ARG A 67 -11.21 -3.77 -9.84
C ARG A 67 -12.35 -4.64 -9.28
N LYS A 68 -12.10 -5.92 -8.97
CA LYS A 68 -13.08 -6.81 -8.31
C LYS A 68 -13.68 -6.25 -7.01
N VAL A 69 -12.97 -5.37 -6.31
CA VAL A 69 -13.52 -4.65 -5.15
C VAL A 69 -14.79 -3.87 -5.53
N GLU A 70 -14.84 -3.33 -6.74
CA GLU A 70 -15.97 -2.57 -7.27
C GLU A 70 -17.15 -3.45 -7.66
N GLU A 71 -17.00 -4.77 -7.77
CA GLU A 71 -18.13 -5.66 -8.06
C GLU A 71 -18.88 -6.04 -6.77
N ARG A 72 -18.24 -5.87 -5.60
CA ARG A 72 -18.83 -6.23 -4.31
C ARG A 72 -19.85 -5.21 -3.84
N ARG A 73 -20.90 -5.69 -3.16
CA ARG A 73 -21.99 -4.84 -2.65
C ARG A 73 -21.52 -3.80 -1.64
N ASP A 74 -20.58 -4.19 -0.77
CA ASP A 74 -20.07 -3.34 0.30
C ASP A 74 -18.87 -2.48 -0.13
N LYS A 75 -18.26 -2.74 -1.29
CA LYS A 75 -17.11 -2.03 -1.87
C LYS A 75 -15.90 -1.92 -0.92
N LYS A 76 -15.87 -2.70 0.16
CA LYS A 76 -14.82 -2.65 1.19
C LYS A 76 -13.62 -3.46 0.75
N PRO A 77 -12.44 -2.88 0.53
CA PRO A 77 -11.25 -3.65 0.15
C PRO A 77 -10.90 -4.76 1.15
N ILE A 78 -10.45 -5.89 0.63
CA ILE A 78 -9.95 -7.04 1.40
C ILE A 78 -8.56 -7.43 0.89
N MET A 79 -7.82 -8.23 1.68
CA MET A 79 -6.48 -8.69 1.28
C MET A 79 -6.50 -9.43 -0.07
N ALA A 80 -7.57 -10.17 -0.37
CA ALA A 80 -7.74 -10.84 -1.66
C ALA A 80 -7.93 -9.89 -2.85
N ASP A 81 -8.03 -8.58 -2.67
CA ASP A 81 -8.00 -7.63 -3.79
C ASP A 81 -6.56 -7.29 -4.24
N LEU A 82 -5.55 -7.70 -3.46
CA LEU A 82 -4.13 -7.69 -3.82
C LEU A 82 -3.75 -8.89 -4.72
N ARG A 83 -4.70 -9.56 -5.38
CA ARG A 83 -4.55 -10.95 -5.88
C ARG A 83 -3.55 -11.19 -7.03
N ASP A 84 -2.89 -10.17 -7.55
CA ASP A 84 -1.69 -10.35 -8.39
C ASP A 84 -0.38 -10.23 -7.59
N SER A 85 -0.50 -10.31 -6.26
CA SER A 85 0.52 -9.93 -5.27
C SER A 85 0.47 -10.83 -4.04
N GLY A 86 0.15 -12.12 -4.17
CA GLY A 86 0.15 -13.05 -3.02
C GLY A 86 1.48 -13.02 -2.23
N GLN A 87 2.59 -12.72 -2.90
CA GLN A 87 3.87 -12.48 -2.25
C GLN A 87 3.91 -11.18 -1.40
N VAL A 88 3.27 -10.10 -1.85
CA VAL A 88 3.16 -8.85 -1.08
C VAL A 88 2.47 -9.10 0.25
N GLU A 89 1.39 -9.90 0.24
CA GLU A 89 0.73 -10.31 1.46
C GLU A 89 1.71 -11.00 2.41
N GLN A 90 2.57 -11.90 1.92
CA GLN A 90 3.53 -12.62 2.77
C GLN A 90 4.66 -11.70 3.28
N ASP A 91 5.23 -10.88 2.41
CA ASP A 91 6.44 -10.09 2.67
C ASP A 91 6.19 -8.86 3.56
N ALA A 92 5.00 -8.24 3.43
CA ALA A 92 4.66 -7.05 4.19
C ALA A 92 4.58 -7.32 5.70
N ASP A 93 5.06 -6.37 6.51
CA ASP A 93 4.89 -6.44 7.97
C ASP A 93 3.53 -5.89 8.41
N LEU A 94 3.09 -4.81 7.76
CA LEU A 94 1.79 -4.16 7.95
C LEU A 94 1.13 -3.96 6.60
N ILE A 95 -0.20 -4.13 6.54
CA ILE A 95 -1.01 -3.82 5.37
C ILE A 95 -2.20 -2.99 5.82
N PHE A 96 -2.38 -1.84 5.17
CA PHE A 96 -3.50 -0.94 5.36
C PHE A 96 -4.36 -0.93 4.10
N LEU A 97 -5.68 -0.98 4.29
CA LEU A 97 -6.66 -0.86 3.23
C LEU A 97 -7.55 0.34 3.54
N LEU A 98 -7.52 1.32 2.64
CA LEU A 98 -8.30 2.55 2.78
C LEU A 98 -9.65 2.41 2.05
N HIS A 99 -10.73 2.73 2.73
CA HIS A 99 -12.08 2.75 2.17
C HIS A 99 -12.77 4.08 2.49
N ARG A 100 -13.36 4.71 1.47
CA ARG A 100 -14.16 5.93 1.58
C ARG A 100 -15.57 5.65 1.07
N PRO A 101 -16.56 5.34 1.92
CA PRO A 101 -17.90 5.02 1.45
C PRO A 101 -18.54 6.16 0.64
N GLY A 102 -18.29 7.44 0.99
CA GLY A 102 -18.81 8.59 0.24
C GLY A 102 -18.30 8.69 -1.20
N TYR A 103 -17.23 7.97 -1.57
CA TYR A 103 -16.78 7.84 -2.96
C TYR A 103 -17.74 6.96 -3.79
N TYR A 104 -18.32 5.93 -3.18
CA TYR A 104 -19.21 4.98 -3.87
C TYR A 104 -20.69 5.37 -3.77
N TRP A 105 -21.08 6.08 -2.71
CA TRP A 105 -22.45 6.51 -2.45
C TRP A 105 -22.47 8.01 -2.09
N PRO A 106 -22.27 8.89 -3.08
CA PRO A 106 -22.18 10.34 -2.86
C PRO A 106 -23.52 10.98 -2.44
N ASP A 107 -24.62 10.28 -2.65
CA ASP A 107 -25.99 10.70 -2.29
C ASP A 107 -26.33 10.46 -0.81
N LYS A 108 -25.43 9.84 -0.04
CA LYS A 108 -25.64 9.46 1.37
C LYS A 108 -24.88 10.37 2.34
N PRO A 109 -25.56 11.30 3.03
CA PRO A 109 -24.92 12.25 3.95
C PRO A 109 -24.15 11.57 5.09
N GLU A 110 -24.59 10.40 5.55
CA GLU A 110 -23.91 9.64 6.61
C GLU A 110 -22.50 9.16 6.23
N TYR A 111 -22.15 9.20 4.94
CA TYR A 111 -20.84 8.83 4.43
C TYR A 111 -19.98 10.02 4.01
N GLU A 112 -20.51 11.23 4.12
CA GLU A 112 -19.79 12.45 3.82
C GLU A 112 -18.58 12.60 4.75
N GLY A 113 -17.41 12.78 4.16
CA GLY A 113 -16.15 12.88 4.89
C GLY A 113 -15.71 11.62 5.64
N VAL A 114 -16.43 10.50 5.56
CA VAL A 114 -16.04 9.27 6.25
C VAL A 114 -14.90 8.57 5.50
N ALA A 115 -13.83 8.26 6.22
CA ALA A 115 -12.76 7.38 5.78
C ALA A 115 -12.49 6.28 6.80
N VAL A 116 -12.14 5.11 6.30
CA VAL A 116 -11.90 3.93 7.11
C VAL A 116 -10.56 3.32 6.71
N LEU A 117 -9.62 3.27 7.66
CA LEU A 117 -8.32 2.62 7.49
C LEU A 117 -8.36 1.25 8.18
N ASN A 118 -8.43 0.19 7.38
CA ASN A 118 -8.41 -1.17 7.87
C ASN A 118 -6.98 -1.71 7.93
N ILE A 119 -6.49 -2.01 9.14
CA ILE A 119 -5.24 -2.73 9.38
C ILE A 119 -5.53 -4.22 9.20
N CYS A 120 -5.46 -4.71 7.97
CA CYS A 120 -5.80 -6.10 7.66
C CYS A 120 -4.66 -7.08 7.96
N LYS A 121 -3.41 -6.58 8.05
CA LYS A 121 -2.26 -7.36 8.51
C LYS A 121 -1.38 -6.51 9.43
N ASN A 122 -0.96 -7.10 10.54
CA ASN A 122 0.05 -6.55 11.42
C ASN A 122 0.87 -7.70 12.05
N ARG A 123 2.14 -7.84 11.67
CA ARG A 123 3.01 -8.92 12.20
C ARG A 123 3.34 -8.75 13.69
N ASN A 124 3.29 -7.52 14.20
CA ASN A 124 3.78 -7.18 15.55
C ASN A 124 2.69 -6.63 16.46
N GLY A 125 1.42 -6.83 16.12
CA GLY A 125 0.32 -6.24 16.89
C GLY A 125 -1.06 -6.61 16.34
N PRO A 126 -2.12 -6.01 16.88
CA PRO A 126 -3.48 -6.32 16.48
C PRO A 126 -3.78 -5.80 15.07
N THR A 127 -4.69 -6.51 14.40
CA THR A 127 -5.46 -5.98 13.27
C THR A 127 -6.66 -5.20 13.79
N GLY A 128 -7.30 -4.41 12.93
CA GLY A 128 -8.44 -3.61 13.35
C GLY A 128 -8.78 -2.54 12.34
N THR A 129 -9.79 -1.75 12.66
CA THR A 129 -10.27 -0.68 11.79
C THR A 129 -10.19 0.64 12.55
N ILE A 130 -9.63 1.65 11.91
CA ILE A 130 -9.53 3.01 12.42
C ILE A 130 -10.48 3.88 11.58
N GLN A 131 -11.36 4.61 12.26
CA GLN A 131 -12.19 5.64 11.62
C GLN A 131 -11.40 6.93 11.52
N LEU A 132 -11.53 7.59 10.37
CA LEU A 132 -10.87 8.84 10.03
C LEU A 132 -11.91 9.77 9.39
N GLN A 133 -11.65 11.06 9.49
CA GLN A 133 -12.33 12.07 8.69
C GLN A 133 -11.48 12.39 7.45
N PHE A 134 -12.13 12.62 6.31
CA PHE A 134 -11.49 13.03 5.06
C PHE A 134 -12.15 14.28 4.52
N THR A 135 -11.36 15.33 4.30
CA THR A 135 -11.81 16.61 3.73
C THR A 135 -11.36 16.69 2.27
N PRO A 136 -12.26 16.49 1.29
CA PRO A 136 -11.91 16.41 -0.13
C PRO A 136 -11.23 17.66 -0.68
N GLU A 137 -11.62 18.84 -0.19
CA GLU A 137 -11.14 20.15 -0.64
C GLU A 137 -9.64 20.31 -0.39
N TYR A 138 -9.09 19.59 0.59
CA TYR A 138 -7.69 19.65 0.99
C TYR A 138 -6.94 18.33 0.80
N CYS A 139 -7.60 17.29 0.28
CA CYS A 139 -7.08 15.92 0.23
C CYS A 139 -6.50 15.45 1.59
N ARG A 140 -7.17 15.82 2.69
CA ARG A 140 -6.63 15.66 4.05
C ARG A 140 -7.38 14.58 4.82
N PHE A 141 -6.62 13.76 5.56
CA PHE A 141 -7.16 12.83 6.56
C PHE A 141 -6.90 13.37 7.97
N GLU A 142 -7.90 13.28 8.84
CA GLU A 142 -7.84 13.71 10.24
C GLU A 142 -8.38 12.59 11.15
N PRO A 143 -7.95 12.52 12.42
CA PRO A 143 -8.60 11.66 13.40
C PRO A 143 -10.10 12.00 13.46
N ALA A 144 -10.95 10.97 13.44
CA ALA A 144 -12.39 11.13 13.64
C ALA A 144 -12.73 11.47 15.09
#